data_AF-M1C5Z7-F1
#
_entry.id   AF-M1C5Z7-F1
#
_cell.length_a   1.000
_cell.length_b   1.000
_cell.length_c   1.000
_cell.angle_alpha   90.00
_cell.angle_beta   90.00
_cell.angle_gamma   90.00
#
_symmetry.space_group_name_H-M   'P 1'
#
loop_
_entity.id
_entity.type
_entity.pdbx_description
1 polymer ?
#
loop_
_entity_poly.entity_id
_entity_poly.type
_entity_poly.pdbx_seq_one_letter_code
_entity_poly.pdbx_strand_id
1 'polypeptide(L)'
;MESIWAILELLLISAIVLAFGLAAAIVFETFRRRFNHTHVEAPPVFEDPTSFKPVRCPHIFDPAEKYISLIIPAYNEEHRLPGALEETLNYLQRRAANDSTFTYEVIIVDDGSADGTKRVAFEFVKRHSVDNVRVILLGKNHGKGEAIRKVSPNSISDELIQKVVLCIMCVRIHFYSLAID
;
A
#
# COMPACT_ATOMS: atom_id res chain seq x y z
N MET A 1 63.04 14.78 1.83
CA MET A 1 62.02 15.29 0.88
C MET A 1 61.36 14.14 0.14
N GLU A 2 62.12 13.20 -0.44
CA GLU A 2 61.61 11.99 -1.12
C GLU A 2 60.56 11.19 -0.32
N SER A 3 60.79 10.96 0.97
CA SER A 3 59.88 10.19 1.82
C SER A 3 58.54 10.88 2.09
N ILE A 4 58.49 12.21 2.01
CA ILE A 4 57.24 12.98 2.20
C ILE A 4 56.36 12.85 0.96
N TRP A 5 56.96 12.90 -0.23
CA TRP A 5 56.24 12.70 -1.49
C TRP A 5 55.65 11.30 -1.60
N ALA A 6 56.40 10.27 -1.20
CA ALA A 6 55.89 8.89 -1.15
C ALA A 6 54.67 8.72 -0.22
N ILE A 7 54.66 9.42 0.93
CA ILE A 7 53.51 9.40 1.86
C ILE A 7 52.31 10.13 1.24
N LEU A 8 52.52 11.26 0.56
CA LEU A 8 51.45 12.01 -0.10
C LEU A 8 50.82 11.22 -1.25
N GLU A 9 51.62 10.50 -2.05
CA GLU A 9 51.12 9.61 -3.10
C GLU A 9 50.26 8.48 -2.54
N LEU A 10 50.71 7.85 -1.44
CA LEU A 10 49.97 6.75 -0.81
C LEU A 10 48.64 7.23 -0.20
N LEU A 11 48.62 8.43 0.38
CA LEU A 11 47.39 9.07 0.88
C LEU A 11 46.42 9.43 -0.25
N LEU A 12 46.94 9.93 -1.38
CA LEU A 12 46.12 10.26 -2.55
C LEU A 12 45.47 9.00 -3.15
N ILE A 13 46.25 7.92 -3.29
CA ILE A 13 45.75 6.62 -3.79
C ILE A 13 44.68 6.07 -2.83
N SER A 14 44.93 6.11 -1.52
CA SER A 14 43.95 5.67 -0.52
C SER A 14 42.65 6.47 -0.59
N ALA A 15 42.72 7.80 -0.76
CA ALA A 15 41.54 8.65 -0.88
C ALA A 15 40.71 8.32 -2.13
N ILE A 16 41.37 8.06 -3.26
CA ILE A 16 40.70 7.69 -4.52
C ILE A 16 39.99 6.33 -4.38
N VAL A 17 40.65 5.34 -3.77
CA VAL A 17 40.06 4.01 -3.55
C VAL A 17 38.83 4.11 -2.65
N LEU A 18 38.90 4.89 -1.57
CA LEU A 18 37.76 5.11 -0.68
C LEU A 18 36.61 5.83 -1.40
N ALA A 19 36.90 6.87 -2.17
CA ALA A 19 35.89 7.60 -2.94
C ALA A 19 35.18 6.71 -3.97
N PHE A 20 35.95 5.86 -4.68
CA PHE A 20 35.39 4.91 -5.64
C PHE A 20 34.55 3.83 -4.95
N GLY A 21 35.01 3.31 -3.80
CA GLY A 21 34.24 2.37 -2.98
C GLY A 21 32.92 2.96 -2.49
N LEU A 22 32.92 4.23 -2.06
CA LEU A 22 31.71 4.95 -1.66
C LEU A 22 30.74 5.15 -2.84
N ALA A 23 31.24 5.58 -4.00
CA ALA A 23 30.43 5.73 -5.20
C ALA A 23 29.82 4.39 -5.65
N ALA A 24 30.62 3.32 -5.66
CA ALA A 24 30.15 1.98 -5.98
C ALA A 24 29.11 1.48 -4.97
N ALA A 25 29.27 1.74 -3.67
CA ALA A 25 28.29 1.41 -2.65
C ALA A 25 26.98 2.19 -2.84
N ILE A 26 27.04 3.48 -3.19
CA ILE A 26 25.85 4.29 -3.49
C ILE A 26 25.15 3.78 -4.74
N VAL A 27 25.89 3.47 -5.81
CA VAL A 27 25.33 2.90 -7.04
C VAL A 27 24.73 1.53 -6.77
N PHE A 28 25.43 0.66 -6.04
CA PHE A 28 24.95 -0.67 -5.66
C PHE A 28 23.68 -0.58 -4.80
N GLU A 29 23.64 0.31 -3.81
CA GLU A 29 22.45 0.51 -2.98
C GLU A 29 21.28 1.08 -3.79
N THR A 30 21.55 1.99 -4.72
CA THR A 30 20.55 2.54 -5.65
C THR A 30 20.03 1.47 -6.61
N PHE A 31 20.92 0.61 -7.12
CA PHE A 31 20.58 -0.50 -8.01
C PHE A 31 19.82 -1.60 -7.26
N ARG A 32 20.24 -1.91 -6.01
CA ARG A 32 19.55 -2.83 -5.10
C ARG A 32 18.14 -2.35 -4.81
N ARG A 33 17.94 -1.05 -4.57
CA ARG A 33 16.59 -0.45 -4.44
C ARG A 33 15.75 -0.68 -5.71
N ARG A 34 16.33 -0.47 -6.90
CA ARG A 34 15.63 -0.64 -8.18
C ARG A 34 15.25 -2.09 -8.48
N PHE A 35 16.14 -3.06 -8.22
CA PHE A 35 15.90 -4.48 -8.48
C PHE A 35 15.09 -5.20 -7.39
N ASN A 36 14.93 -4.63 -6.19
CA ASN A 36 14.02 -5.17 -5.19
C ASN A 36 12.54 -5.01 -5.56
N HIS A 37 12.21 -4.25 -6.61
CA HIS A 37 10.83 -4.08 -7.11
C HIS A 37 10.36 -5.20 -8.04
N THR A 38 11.23 -6.14 -8.40
CA THR A 38 10.90 -7.23 -9.32
C THR A 38 10.89 -8.57 -8.60
N HIS A 39 10.02 -8.80 -7.61
CA HIS A 39 9.81 -10.17 -7.12
C HIS A 39 8.38 -10.45 -6.65
N VAL A 40 7.78 -11.39 -7.39
CA VAL A 40 6.65 -12.28 -7.09
C VAL A 40 5.27 -11.61 -7.08
N GLU A 41 4.73 -11.45 -8.29
CA GLU A 41 3.30 -11.34 -8.56
C GLU A 41 2.62 -12.68 -8.23
N ALA A 42 2.29 -12.89 -6.96
CA ALA A 42 1.06 -13.64 -6.68
C ALA A 42 -0.08 -12.61 -6.79
N PRO A 43 -1.10 -12.84 -7.63
CA PRO A 43 -2.23 -11.91 -7.71
C PRO A 43 -2.82 -11.74 -6.30
N PRO A 44 -3.21 -10.51 -5.91
CA PRO A 44 -3.79 -10.28 -4.59
C PRO A 44 -5.02 -11.16 -4.43
N VAL A 45 -4.92 -12.17 -3.58
CA VAL A 45 -6.03 -13.05 -3.23
C VAL A 45 -6.80 -12.35 -2.12
N PHE A 46 -8.08 -12.07 -2.36
CA PHE A 46 -8.97 -11.63 -1.31
C PHE A 46 -9.23 -12.80 -0.35
N GLU A 47 -8.78 -12.65 0.90
CA GLU A 47 -9.05 -13.63 1.94
C GLU A 47 -10.36 -13.28 2.63
N ASP A 48 -11.35 -14.16 2.49
CA ASP A 48 -12.57 -14.10 3.28
C ASP A 48 -12.34 -14.86 4.60
N PRO A 49 -12.36 -14.18 5.77
CA PRO A 49 -12.19 -14.83 7.07
C PRO A 49 -13.37 -15.70 7.49
N THR A 50 -14.47 -15.68 6.75
CA THR A 50 -15.72 -16.42 7.00
C THR A 50 -15.82 -17.64 6.09
N SER A 51 -15.35 -17.51 4.85
CA SER A 51 -15.27 -18.59 3.86
C SER A 51 -13.81 -18.70 3.47
N PHE A 52 -13.10 -19.75 3.91
CA PHE A 52 -11.71 -20.04 3.49
C PHE A 52 -11.53 -20.27 1.97
N LYS A 53 -12.46 -19.80 1.14
CA LYS A 53 -12.39 -19.79 -0.32
C LYS A 53 -11.75 -18.48 -0.78
N PRO A 54 -10.78 -18.53 -1.71
CA PRO A 54 -10.23 -17.32 -2.32
C PRO A 54 -11.34 -16.60 -3.09
N VAL A 55 -11.58 -15.33 -2.76
CA VAL A 55 -12.50 -14.48 -3.53
C VAL A 55 -11.77 -13.99 -4.78
N ARG A 56 -12.40 -14.16 -5.94
CA ARG A 56 -11.80 -13.81 -7.24
C ARG A 56 -11.54 -12.31 -7.29
N CYS A 57 -10.32 -11.92 -7.65
CA CYS A 57 -10.02 -10.54 -7.98
C CYS A 57 -10.72 -10.17 -9.31
N PRO A 58 -11.51 -9.09 -9.34
CA PRO A 58 -12.09 -8.62 -10.59
C PRO A 58 -10.98 -8.17 -11.56
N HIS A 59 -11.24 -8.33 -12.85
CA HIS A 59 -10.33 -7.99 -13.94
C HIS A 59 -10.61 -6.57 -14.45
N ILE A 60 -9.63 -5.94 -15.14
CA ILE A 60 -9.73 -4.56 -15.69
C ILE A 60 -11.00 -4.32 -16.50
N PHE A 61 -11.38 -5.34 -17.25
CA PHE A 61 -12.44 -5.28 -18.25
C PHE A 61 -13.80 -5.68 -17.67
N ASP A 62 -13.84 -6.03 -16.38
CA ASP A 62 -15.09 -6.31 -15.69
C ASP A 62 -15.80 -4.96 -15.41
N PRO A 63 -17.13 -4.91 -15.55
CA PRO A 63 -17.89 -3.69 -15.27
C PRO A 63 -17.75 -3.30 -13.79
N ALA A 64 -17.73 -1.99 -13.52
CA ALA A 64 -17.67 -1.47 -12.16
C ALA A 64 -18.93 -1.87 -11.37
N GLU A 65 -18.77 -2.76 -10.38
CA GLU A 65 -19.86 -3.20 -9.49
C GLU A 65 -20.15 -2.22 -8.35
N LYS A 66 -19.16 -1.38 -8.00
CA LYS A 66 -19.21 -0.44 -6.89
C LYS A 66 -19.04 0.99 -7.40
N TYR A 67 -19.83 1.92 -6.86
CA TYR A 67 -19.71 3.35 -7.16
C TYR A 67 -18.38 3.93 -6.63
N ILE A 68 -17.91 3.46 -5.47
CA ILE A 68 -16.63 3.88 -4.90
C ILE A 68 -15.87 2.72 -4.26
N SER A 69 -14.56 2.70 -4.47
CA SER A 69 -13.65 1.75 -3.84
C SER A 69 -12.60 2.49 -3.03
N LEU A 70 -12.60 2.32 -1.72
CA LEU A 70 -11.68 2.97 -0.80
C LEU A 70 -10.52 2.03 -0.47
N ILE A 71 -9.29 2.42 -0.80
CA ILE A 71 -8.10 1.63 -0.52
C ILE A 71 -7.40 2.20 0.71
N ILE A 72 -7.21 1.36 1.74
CA ILE A 72 -6.61 1.73 3.01
C ILE A 72 -5.31 0.93 3.22
N PRO A 73 -4.14 1.49 2.88
CA PRO A 73 -2.87 0.87 3.25
C PRO A 73 -2.67 0.93 4.77
N ALA A 74 -2.35 -0.23 5.36
CA ALA A 74 -2.09 -0.40 6.77
C ALA A 74 -0.73 -1.08 6.99
N TYR A 75 0.10 -0.49 7.85
CA TYR A 75 1.33 -1.10 8.35
C TYR A 75 1.57 -0.69 9.79
N ASN A 76 1.53 -1.65 10.71
CA ASN A 76 1.63 -1.43 12.15
C ASN A 76 0.65 -0.34 12.66
N GLU A 77 -0.63 -0.52 12.32
CA GLU A 77 -1.71 0.41 12.58
C GLU A 77 -2.74 -0.12 13.60
N GLU A 78 -2.41 -1.12 14.43
CA GLU A 78 -3.39 -1.82 15.27
C GLU A 78 -4.25 -0.91 16.16
N HIS A 79 -3.70 0.21 16.61
CA HIS A 79 -4.40 1.19 17.45
C HIS A 79 -5.13 2.28 16.68
N ARG A 80 -4.69 2.62 15.45
CA ARG A 80 -5.25 3.72 14.66
C ARG A 80 -6.27 3.25 13.64
N LEU A 81 -6.08 2.05 13.11
CA LEU A 81 -6.96 1.42 12.13
C LEU A 81 -8.43 1.34 12.60
N PRO A 82 -8.75 0.95 13.86
CA PRO A 82 -10.15 0.85 14.29
C PRO A 82 -10.92 2.16 14.21
N GLY A 83 -10.36 3.24 14.78
CA GLY A 83 -11.03 4.54 14.81
C GLY A 83 -11.24 5.12 13.40
N ALA A 84 -10.22 5.00 12.54
CA ALA A 84 -10.31 5.45 11.16
C ALA A 84 -11.36 4.66 10.36
N LEU A 85 -11.42 3.33 10.53
CA LEU A 85 -12.41 2.49 9.86
C LEU A 85 -13.83 2.74 10.36
N GLU A 86 -14.03 2.91 11.67
CA GLU A 86 -15.35 3.22 12.23
C GLU A 86 -15.91 4.53 11.68
N GLU A 87 -15.10 5.60 11.67
CA GLU A 87 -15.51 6.91 11.11
C GLU A 87 -15.86 6.78 9.62
N THR A 88 -14.99 6.12 8.86
CA THR A 88 -15.15 5.91 7.42
C THR A 88 -16.40 5.10 7.09
N LEU A 89 -16.58 3.95 7.74
CA LEU A 89 -17.71 3.06 7.48
C LEU A 89 -19.03 3.71 7.88
N ASN A 90 -19.07 4.46 8.98
CA ASN A 90 -20.25 5.20 9.40
C ASN A 90 -20.66 6.26 8.35
N TYR A 91 -19.69 7.00 7.79
CA TYR A 91 -19.96 7.92 6.68
C TYR A 91 -20.52 7.20 5.44
N LEU A 92 -19.86 6.13 5.00
CA LEU A 92 -20.24 5.38 3.80
C LEU A 92 -21.63 4.73 3.95
N GLN A 93 -21.94 4.15 5.12
CA GLN A 93 -23.25 3.57 5.42
C GLN A 93 -24.37 4.61 5.40
N ARG A 94 -24.14 5.79 6.00
CA ARG A 94 -25.14 6.88 5.95
C ARG A 94 -25.39 7.34 4.53
N ARG A 95 -24.34 7.45 3.71
CA ARG A 95 -24.47 7.85 2.31
C ARG A 95 -25.24 6.80 1.49
N ALA A 96 -24.91 5.52 1.65
CA ALA A 96 -25.63 4.41 1.00
C ALA A 96 -27.10 4.30 1.46
N ALA A 97 -27.40 4.65 2.72
CA ALA A 97 -28.77 4.69 3.22
C ALA A 97 -29.59 5.85 2.61
N ASN A 98 -28.94 6.96 2.25
CA ASN A 98 -29.59 8.13 1.64
C ASN A 98 -29.74 8.01 0.12
N ASP A 99 -28.86 7.26 -0.54
CA ASP A 99 -28.83 7.06 -1.99
C ASP A 99 -28.66 5.58 -2.33
N SER A 100 -29.72 4.95 -2.82
CA SER A 100 -29.72 3.52 -3.17
C SER A 100 -28.85 3.19 -4.37
N THR A 101 -28.42 4.18 -5.16
CA THR A 101 -27.47 3.99 -6.26
C THR A 101 -26.02 4.03 -5.79
N PHE A 102 -25.77 4.50 -4.57
CA PHE A 102 -24.44 4.59 -4.00
C PHE A 102 -24.02 3.25 -3.37
N THR A 103 -23.17 2.52 -4.08
CA THR A 103 -22.53 1.29 -3.60
C THR A 103 -21.06 1.52 -3.30
N TYR A 104 -20.53 0.92 -2.24
CA TYR A 104 -19.12 1.10 -1.88
C TYR A 104 -18.45 -0.21 -1.51
N GLU A 105 -17.12 -0.18 -1.55
CA GLU A 105 -16.26 -1.17 -0.92
C GLU A 105 -15.05 -0.50 -0.24
N VAL A 106 -14.55 -1.13 0.81
CA VAL A 106 -13.34 -0.74 1.53
C VAL A 106 -12.35 -1.90 1.47
N ILE A 107 -11.19 -1.64 0.89
CA ILE A 107 -10.12 -2.62 0.73
C ILE A 107 -8.96 -2.22 1.66
N ILE A 108 -8.77 -3.00 2.72
CA ILE A 108 -7.66 -2.84 3.66
C ILE A 108 -6.47 -3.63 3.12
N VAL A 109 -5.33 -2.96 3.02
CA VAL A 109 -4.11 -3.55 2.46
C VAL A 109 -3.07 -3.61 3.56
N ASP A 110 -2.89 -4.78 4.17
CA ASP A 110 -1.85 -4.98 5.17
C ASP A 110 -0.51 -5.17 4.46
N ASP A 111 0.39 -4.19 4.59
CA ASP A 111 1.73 -4.21 4.01
C ASP A 111 2.72 -4.98 4.91
N GLY A 112 2.33 -6.18 5.34
CA GLY A 112 3.17 -7.08 6.12
C GLY A 112 3.43 -6.59 7.54
N SER A 113 2.37 -6.19 8.26
CA SER A 113 2.50 -5.73 9.65
C SER A 113 3.04 -6.81 10.57
N ALA A 114 3.79 -6.38 11.59
CA ALA A 114 4.35 -7.22 12.65
C ALA A 114 3.50 -7.21 13.94
N ASP A 115 2.55 -6.28 14.05
CA ASP A 115 1.64 -6.13 15.19
C ASP A 115 0.27 -6.80 14.94
N GLY A 116 -0.74 -6.47 15.75
CA GLY A 116 -2.11 -6.97 15.63
C GLY A 116 -2.94 -6.41 14.47
N THR A 117 -2.37 -5.61 13.55
CA THR A 117 -3.12 -4.95 12.45
C THR A 117 -3.97 -5.94 11.64
N LYS A 118 -3.41 -7.11 11.30
CA LYS A 118 -4.13 -8.16 10.55
C LYS A 118 -5.39 -8.61 11.29
N ARG A 119 -5.27 -8.87 12.59
CA ARG A 119 -6.39 -9.31 13.43
C ARG A 119 -7.50 -8.26 13.45
N VAL A 120 -7.13 -7.00 13.67
CA VAL A 120 -8.07 -5.88 13.65
C VAL A 120 -8.79 -5.80 12.30
N ALA A 121 -8.05 -5.84 11.19
CA ALA A 121 -8.63 -5.79 9.85
C ALA A 121 -9.65 -6.91 9.60
N PHE A 122 -9.32 -8.16 10.00
CA PHE A 122 -10.25 -9.29 9.89
C PHE A 122 -11.49 -9.15 10.77
N GLU A 123 -11.40 -8.54 11.95
CA GLU A 123 -12.58 -8.26 12.77
C GLU A 123 -13.55 -7.29 12.08
N PHE A 124 -13.06 -6.35 11.28
CA PHE A 124 -13.92 -5.44 10.51
C PHE A 124 -14.65 -6.15 9.38
N VAL A 125 -13.98 -7.06 8.66
CA VAL A 125 -14.62 -7.89 7.63
C VAL A 125 -15.75 -8.72 8.22
N LYS A 126 -15.51 -9.36 9.36
CA LYS A 126 -16.54 -10.16 10.06
C LYS A 126 -17.75 -9.32 10.50
N ARG A 127 -17.54 -8.06 10.88
CA ARG A 127 -18.60 -7.15 11.32
C ARG A 127 -19.43 -6.56 10.17
N HIS A 128 -18.84 -6.34 8.99
CA HIS A 128 -19.43 -5.53 7.92
C HIS A 128 -19.73 -6.28 6.61
N SER A 129 -19.51 -7.60 6.58
CA SER A 129 -19.56 -8.46 5.39
C SER A 129 -18.42 -8.22 4.40
N VAL A 130 -18.02 -9.29 3.72
CA VAL A 130 -17.00 -9.31 2.64
C VAL A 130 -17.39 -8.49 1.41
N ASP A 131 -18.68 -8.22 1.23
CA ASP A 131 -19.16 -7.41 0.11
C ASP A 131 -18.81 -5.92 0.26
N ASN A 132 -18.59 -5.46 1.49
CA ASN A 132 -18.32 -4.05 1.79
C ASN A 132 -16.90 -3.84 2.33
N VAL A 133 -16.31 -4.82 3.01
CA VAL A 133 -14.96 -4.72 3.57
C VAL A 133 -14.14 -5.95 3.19
N ARG A 134 -13.00 -5.72 2.56
CA ARG A 134 -12.07 -6.76 2.09
C ARG A 134 -10.67 -6.50 2.65
N VAL A 135 -9.88 -7.56 2.79
CA VAL A 135 -8.50 -7.48 3.27
C VAL A 135 -7.57 -8.16 2.26
N ILE A 136 -6.46 -7.50 1.95
CA ILE A 136 -5.35 -8.01 1.14
C ILE A 136 -4.11 -8.02 2.03
N LEU A 137 -3.46 -9.18 2.16
CA LEU A 137 -2.21 -9.32 2.90
C LEU A 137 -1.01 -9.36 1.94
N LEU A 138 -0.18 -8.33 1.97
CA LEU A 138 1.10 -8.31 1.27
C LEU A 138 2.12 -8.87 2.26
N GLY A 139 2.54 -10.13 2.12
CA GLY A 139 3.35 -10.85 3.13
C GLY A 139 4.71 -10.24 3.54
N LYS A 140 5.07 -9.06 3.02
CA LYS A 140 6.25 -8.28 3.37
C LYS A 140 5.92 -6.79 3.19
N ASN A 141 6.55 -5.91 3.96
CA ASN A 141 6.44 -4.46 3.78
C ASN A 141 7.17 -4.00 2.51
N HIS A 142 6.43 -3.38 1.60
CA HIS A 142 6.94 -2.79 0.35
C HIS A 142 6.90 -1.26 0.36
N GLY A 143 6.31 -0.65 1.38
CA GLY A 143 6.06 0.77 1.49
C GLY A 143 4.72 1.17 0.89
N LYS A 144 4.16 2.29 1.38
CA LYS A 144 2.79 2.73 1.07
C LYS A 144 2.47 2.82 -0.43
N GLY A 145 3.39 3.39 -1.21
CA GLY A 145 3.21 3.53 -2.66
C GLY A 145 3.13 2.19 -3.38
N GLU A 146 3.95 1.22 -2.96
CA GLU A 146 3.93 -0.14 -3.52
C GLU A 146 2.69 -0.92 -3.07
N ALA A 147 2.25 -0.74 -1.82
CA ALA A 147 1.00 -1.33 -1.35
C ALA A 147 -0.19 -0.85 -2.20
N ILE A 148 -0.25 0.45 -2.50
CA ILE A 148 -1.26 1.03 -3.39
C ILE A 148 -1.09 0.50 -4.82
N ARG A 149 0.13 0.38 -5.35
CA ARG A 149 0.38 -0.15 -6.70
C ARG A 149 0.03 -1.63 -6.84
N LYS A 150 0.18 -2.42 -5.77
CA LYS A 150 -0.23 -3.83 -5.77
C LYS A 150 -1.75 -3.99 -5.75
N VAL A 151 -2.47 -3.02 -5.20
CA VAL A 151 -3.94 -3.02 -5.18
C VAL A 151 -4.54 -2.29 -6.37
N SER A 152 -3.86 -1.26 -6.87
CA SER A 152 -4.15 -0.57 -8.13
C SER A 152 -3.38 -1.29 -9.21
N PRO A 153 -3.91 -2.39 -9.73
CA PRO A 153 -3.13 -3.17 -10.65
C PRO A 153 -3.12 -2.35 -11.97
N ASN A 154 -2.31 -2.71 -12.96
CA ASN A 154 -2.42 -2.15 -14.31
C ASN A 154 -3.75 -2.60 -14.98
N SER A 155 -4.89 -2.34 -14.35
CA SER A 155 -5.68 -3.33 -13.56
C SER A 155 -7.16 -2.98 -13.41
N ILE A 156 -7.50 -1.68 -13.44
CA ILE A 156 -8.84 -1.17 -13.17
C ILE A 156 -9.06 -0.03 -14.15
N SER A 157 -9.99 -0.20 -15.08
CA SER A 157 -10.27 0.73 -16.17
C SER A 157 -10.73 2.09 -15.64
N ASP A 158 -10.16 3.13 -16.25
CA ASP A 158 -10.74 4.46 -16.34
C ASP A 158 -12.09 4.37 -17.08
N GLU A 159 -13.18 4.36 -16.33
CA GLU A 159 -14.35 5.11 -16.80
C GLU A 159 -15.20 5.64 -15.63
N LEU A 160 -15.23 4.98 -14.46
CA LEU A 160 -16.06 5.44 -13.32
C LEU A 160 -15.63 4.89 -11.94
N ILE A 161 -14.33 4.79 -11.63
CA ILE A 161 -13.89 4.37 -10.28
C ILE A 161 -13.13 5.51 -9.59
N GLN A 162 -13.82 6.22 -8.69
CA GLN A 162 -13.16 7.11 -7.72
C GLN A 162 -12.39 6.26 -6.70
N LYS A 163 -11.09 6.05 -6.96
CA LYS A 163 -10.18 5.46 -5.98
C LYS A 163 -9.80 6.51 -4.95
N VAL A 164 -10.36 6.42 -3.75
CA VAL A 164 -9.88 7.21 -2.62
C VAL A 164 -8.82 6.39 -1.90
N VAL A 165 -7.64 6.96 -1.72
CA VAL A 165 -6.56 6.36 -0.92
C VAL A 165 -6.56 7.05 0.44
N LEU A 166 -6.92 6.33 1.50
CA LEU A 166 -6.94 6.87 2.86
C LEU A 166 -5.69 6.43 3.62
N CYS A 167 -4.81 7.39 3.92
CA CYS A 167 -3.65 7.15 4.77
C CYS A 167 -4.04 7.34 6.24
N ILE A 168 -4.01 6.26 7.04
CA ILE A 168 -4.40 6.25 8.46
C ILE A 168 -3.57 7.24 9.32
N MET A 169 -2.35 7.61 8.88
CA MET A 169 -1.55 8.63 9.56
C MET A 169 -2.16 10.04 9.52
N CYS A 170 -3.13 10.30 8.63
CA CYS A 170 -3.78 11.59 8.47
C CYS A 170 -5.28 11.41 8.74
N VAL A 171 -5.66 11.17 10.00
CA VAL A 171 -7.08 11.25 10.42
C VAL A 171 -7.49 12.73 10.50
N ARG A 172 -7.59 13.30 9.32
CA ARG A 172 -8.59 14.28 8.92
C ARG A 172 -8.88 13.83 7.50
N ILE A 173 -10.13 13.54 7.17
CA ILE A 173 -10.52 13.18 5.80
C ILE A 173 -10.20 14.39 4.90
N HIS A 174 -8.93 14.54 4.54
CA HIS A 174 -8.54 15.22 3.34
C HIS A 174 -8.83 14.17 2.29
N PHE A 175 -10.06 14.22 1.78
CA PHE A 175 -10.30 13.91 0.38
C PHE A 175 -9.12 14.54 -0.36
N TYR A 176 -8.18 13.72 -0.85
CA TYR A 176 -7.30 14.20 -1.88
C TYR A 176 -8.24 14.63 -2.99
N SER A 177 -8.38 15.95 -3.10
CA SER A 177 -9.32 16.64 -3.95
C SER A 177 -9.23 16.05 -5.35
N LEU A 178 -10.23 15.25 -5.70
CA LEU A 178 -10.71 14.99 -7.05
C LEU A 178 -12.21 14.67 -6.95
N ALA A 179 -12.90 15.62 -6.30
CA ALA A 179 -14.25 16.00 -6.66
C ALA A 179 -14.20 17.52 -6.88
N ILE A 180 -14.94 18.01 -7.89
CA ILE A 180 -14.99 19.37 -8.47
C ILE A 180 -14.00 19.49 -9.65
N ASP A 181 -14.36 19.34 -10.93
CA ASP A 181 -15.64 19.46 -11.67
C ASP A 181 -15.85 18.31 -12.68
#